data_AF-A0A256HR23-F1
#
_entry.id   AF-A0A256HR23-F1
#
_cell.length_a   1.000
_cell.length_b   1.000
_cell.length_c   1.000
_cell.angle_alpha   90.00
_cell.angle_beta   90.00
_cell.angle_gamma   90.00
#
_symmetry.space_group_name_H-M   'P 1'
#
loop_
_entity.id
_entity.type
_entity.pdbx_description
1 polymer ?
#
loop_
_entity_poly.entity_id
_entity_poly.type
_entity_poly.pdbx_seq_one_letter_code
_entity_poly.pdbx_strand_id
1 'polypeptide(L)' 'MSATVSTPTADETCAYCGSRIFEHDPICVRDCDDDCGSPAYFCNYACLSAHIDEEDLTAGNACEWSPGE' A
#
# COMPACT_ATOMS: atom_id res chain seq x y z
N MET A 1 -12.65 -0.48 16.08
CA MET A 1 -12.77 0.75 15.26
C MET A 1 -13.17 0.35 13.86
N SER A 2 -14.20 0.97 13.28
CA SER A 2 -14.62 0.69 11.91
C SER A 2 -13.98 1.74 11.00
N ALA A 3 -12.98 1.33 10.24
CA ALA A 3 -12.35 2.19 9.25
C ALA A 3 -13.27 2.30 8.04
N THR A 4 -13.96 3.43 7.89
CA THR A 4 -14.66 3.75 6.65
C THR A 4 -13.63 4.17 5.61
N VAL A 5 -13.35 3.31 4.64
CA VAL A 5 -12.52 3.69 3.48
C VAL A 5 -13.38 4.54 2.54
N SER A 6 -12.91 5.74 2.21
CA SER A 6 -13.50 6.52 1.13
C SER A 6 -13.06 5.91 -0.19
N THR A 7 -14.01 5.68 -1.10
CA THR A 7 -13.69 5.23 -2.45
C THR A 7 -12.81 6.27 -3.14
N PRO A 8 -11.64 5.90 -3.70
CA PRO A 8 -10.78 6.83 -4.43
C PRO A 8 -11.51 7.43 -5.64
N THR A 9 -11.06 8.61 -6.06
CA THR A 9 -11.62 9.29 -7.24
C THR A 9 -11.24 8.58 -8.54
N ALA A 10 -12.02 8.73 -9.61
CA ALA A 10 -11.76 8.04 -10.88
C ALA A 10 -10.38 8.35 -11.49
N ASP A 11 -9.78 9.48 -11.12
CA ASP A 11 -8.47 9.93 -11.58
C ASP A 11 -7.32 9.48 -10.66
N GLU A 12 -7.59 8.63 -9.67
CA GLU A 12 -6.59 8.12 -8.74
C GLU A 12 -5.47 7.38 -9.48
N THR A 13 -4.22 7.74 -9.14
CA THR A 13 -3.02 7.26 -9.81
C THR A 13 -2.27 6.25 -8.97
N CYS A 14 -1.67 5.26 -9.62
CA CYS A 14 -0.82 4.29 -8.96
C CYS A 14 0.44 4.98 -8.41
N ALA A 15 0.72 4.74 -7.12
CA ALA A 15 1.89 5.27 -6.43
C ALA A 15 3.22 4.81 -7.07
N TYR A 16 3.23 3.67 -7.77
CA TYR A 16 4.41 3.15 -8.45
C TYR A 16 4.54 3.64 -9.91
N CYS A 17 3.55 3.35 -10.77
CA CYS A 17 3.68 3.59 -12.21
C CYS A 17 2.99 4.86 -12.73
N GLY A 18 2.23 5.56 -11.88
CA GLY A 18 1.49 6.78 -12.25
C GLY A 18 0.25 6.56 -13.14
N SER A 19 -0.03 5.34 -13.57
CA SER A 19 -1.24 5.00 -14.34
C SER A 19 -2.51 5.11 -13.49
N ARG A 20 -3.67 5.29 -14.14
CA ARG A 20 -4.96 5.31 -13.43
C ARG A 20 -5.30 3.92 -12.91
N ILE A 21 -5.64 3.82 -11.63
CA ILE A 21 -5.80 2.53 -10.94
C ILE A 21 -7.05 1.76 -11.40
N PHE A 22 -8.11 2.48 -11.79
CA PHE A 22 -9.39 1.91 -12.19
C PHE A 22 -9.38 1.29 -13.59
N GLU A 23 -8.29 1.44 -14.35
CA GLU A 23 -8.07 0.72 -15.62
C GLU A 23 -7.55 -0.72 -15.37
N HIS A 24 -7.40 -1.14 -14.10
CA HIS A 24 -6.79 -2.40 -13.67
C HIS A 24 -7.56 -3.06 -12.49
N ASP A 25 -6.88 -3.88 -11.67
CA ASP A 25 -7.40 -4.54 -10.45
C ASP A 25 -6.73 -3.93 -9.21
N PRO A 26 -7.26 -2.78 -8.72
CA PRO A 26 -6.52 -1.90 -7.83
C PRO A 26 -6.39 -2.45 -6.42
N ILE A 27 -5.23 -2.25 -5.82
CA ILE A 27 -4.94 -2.57 -4.42
C ILE A 27 -4.79 -1.27 -3.64
N CYS A 28 -5.45 -1.23 -2.49
CA CYS A 28 -5.37 -0.12 -1.55
C CYS A 28 -4.60 -0.58 -0.31
N VAL A 29 -3.42 -0.02 -0.08
CA VAL A 29 -2.62 -0.27 1.12
C VAL A 29 -2.72 0.96 2.02
N ARG A 30 -3.05 0.73 3.28
CA ARG A 30 -3.05 1.79 4.29
C ARG A 30 -1.99 1.47 5.31
N ASP A 31 -1.09 2.42 5.51
CA ASP A 31 -0.20 2.39 6.64
C ASP A 31 -0.92 2.98 7.87
N CYS A 32 -0.95 2.22 8.95
CA CYS A 32 -1.63 2.60 10.19
C CYS A 32 -0.65 2.95 11.31
N ASP A 33 0.65 2.97 11.05
CA ASP A 33 1.64 3.51 11.98
C ASP A 33 1.53 5.04 11.99
N ASP A 34 1.02 5.57 13.10
CA ASP A 34 0.73 7.00 13.38
C ASP A 34 -0.25 7.70 12.40
N ASP A 35 -1.43 8.05 12.91
CA ASP A 35 -2.46 8.88 12.27
C ASP A 35 -3.23 8.29 11.06
N CYS A 36 -3.00 7.02 10.69
CA CYS A 36 -3.64 6.41 9.51
C CYS A 36 -3.46 7.29 8.27
N GLY A 37 -2.21 7.40 7.81
CA GLY A 37 -1.83 8.21 6.66
C GLY A 37 -2.70 8.00 5.40
N SER A 38 -2.55 8.90 4.44
CA SER A 38 -3.28 8.79 3.17
C SER A 38 -2.97 7.44 2.52
N PRO A 39 -4.00 6.65 2.14
CA PRO A 39 -3.78 5.33 1.56
C PRO A 39 -2.97 5.42 0.26
N ALA A 40 -2.08 4.45 0.07
CA ALA A 40 -1.37 4.25 -1.18
C ALA A 40 -2.19 3.32 -2.10
N TYR A 41 -2.34 3.73 -3.36
CA TYR A 41 -3.08 2.97 -4.36
C TYR A 41 -2.16 2.39 -5.42
N PHE A 42 -2.43 1.16 -5.84
CA PHE A 42 -1.63 0.43 -6.83
C PHE A 42 -2.51 -0.18 -7.91
N CYS A 43 -2.02 -0.25 -9.15
CA CYS A 43 -2.78 -0.87 -10.24
C CYS A 43 -3.06 -2.36 -10.04
N ASN A 44 -2.16 -3.08 -9.35
CA ASN A 44 -2.23 -4.53 -9.07
C ASN A 44 -1.04 -4.94 -8.19
N TYR A 45 -0.96 -6.24 -7.85
CA TYR A 45 0.12 -6.82 -7.04
C TYR A 45 1.53 -6.63 -7.63
N ALA A 46 1.68 -6.54 -8.96
CA ALA A 46 3.00 -6.34 -9.55
C ALA A 46 3.55 -4.94 -9.25
N CYS A 47 2.70 -3.91 -9.34
CA CYS A 47 3.08 -2.54 -8.98
C CYS A 47 3.37 -2.40 -7.48
N LEU A 48 2.57 -3.08 -6.64
CA LEU A 48 2.81 -3.11 -5.20
C LEU A 48 4.15 -3.79 -4.86
N SER A 49 4.41 -4.98 -5.42
CA SER A 49 5.65 -5.71 -5.17
C SER A 49 6.86 -4.89 -5.58
N ALA A 50 6.84 -4.29 -6.78
CA ALA A 50 7.94 -3.49 -7.26
C ALA A 50 8.21 -2.27 -6.37
N HIS A 51 7.15 -1.61 -5.87
CA HIS A 51 7.29 -0.51 -4.92
C HIS A 51 7.89 -0.97 -3.58
N ILE A 52 7.45 -2.10 -3.04
CA ILE A 52 7.97 -2.68 -1.80
C ILE A 52 9.47 -2.99 -1.93
N ASP A 53 9.88 -3.57 -3.06
CA ASP A 53 11.26 -3.94 -3.34
C ASP A 53 12.15 -2.71 -3.56
N GLU A 54 11.66 -1.69 -4.28
CA GLU A 54 12.44 -0.47 -4.59
C GLU A 54 12.65 0.43 -3.36
N GLU A 55 11.62 0.58 -2.53
CA GLU A 55 11.65 1.42 -1.33
C GLU A 55 12.14 0.65 -0.08
N ASP A 56 12.51 -0.62 -0.22
CA ASP A 56 12.99 -1.50 0.85
C ASP A 56 12.01 -1.57 2.05
N LEU A 57 10.69 -1.55 1.79
CA LEU A 57 9.64 -1.47 2.83
C LEU A 57 9.55 -2.71 3.72
N THR A 58 10.21 -3.80 3.33
CA THR A 58 10.30 -5.02 4.14
C THR A 58 11.45 -4.98 5.14
N ALA A 59 12.41 -4.06 5.00
CA ALA A 59 13.56 -4.00 5.88
C ALA A 59 13.15 -3.60 7.30
N GLY A 60 13.55 -4.42 8.27
CA GLY A 60 13.20 -4.22 9.67
C GLY A 60 11.73 -4.49 10.02
N ASN A 61 10.89 -4.81 9.03
CA ASN A 61 9.50 -5.18 9.23
C ASN A 61 9.42 -6.67 9.62
N ALA A 62 9.09 -6.93 10.88
CA ALA A 62 8.75 -8.25 11.37
C ALA A 62 7.52 -8.13 12.26
N CYS A 63 6.48 -8.93 11.98
CA CYS A 63 5.21 -8.86 12.73
C CYS A 63 5.38 -9.12 14.23
N GLU A 64 6.44 -9.85 14.58
CA GLU A 64 7.10 -10.01 15.88
C GLU A 64 8.22 -11.03 15.57
N TRP A 65 9.49 -10.70 15.76
CA TRP A 65 10.58 -11.68 15.64
C TRP A 65 11.38 -11.72 16.92
N SER A 66 11.07 -12.71 17.77
CA SER A 66 11.85 -13.06 18.96
C SER A 66 12.64 -14.34 18.68
N PRO A 67 13.85 -14.27 18.08
CA PRO A 67 14.74 -15.42 18.01
C PRO A 67 15.35 -15.66 19.41
N GLY A 68 14.60 -16.31 20.31
CA GLY A 68 15.08 -16.64 21.65
C GLY A 68 14.05 -16.67 22.78
N GLU A 69 12.77 -16.44 22.50
CA GLU A 69 11.66 -16.73 23.43
C GLU A 69 11.00 -18.08 23.11
#